data_AF-A0AAW0R2K4-F1
#
_entry.id   AF-A0AAW0R2K4-F1
#
_cell.length_a   1.000
_cell.length_b   1.000
_cell.length_c   1.000
_cell.angle_alpha   90.00
_cell.angle_beta   90.00
_cell.angle_gamma   90.00
#
_symmetry.space_group_name_H-M   'P 1'
#
loop_
_entity.id
_entity.type
_entity.pdbx_description
1 polymer ?
#
loop_
_entity_poly.entity_id
_entity_poly.type
_entity_poly.pdbx_seq_one_letter_code
_entity_poly.pdbx_strand_id
1 'polypeptide(L)'
;MTDRPLPTHVVQINTDGVDLFQPHWVNAARGDVIRFALHGRKLAIVQSTGEDPCRPNGQFDSRSQGHSDRDVYVNYTVGDLGPTFFYGILADEPQGCHAGLRFIVNPGDDIQRPQQASQKTYQETKSSWNTTGSAWRRIRR
;
A
#
# COMPACT_ATOMS: atom_id res chain seq x y z
N MET A 1 8.52 -18.95 26.29
CA MET A 1 7.43 -18.93 25.29
C MET A 1 7.19 -17.47 24.96
N THR A 2 7.85 -16.94 23.93
CA THR A 2 7.65 -15.54 23.50
C THR A 2 6.33 -15.48 22.76
N ASP A 3 5.27 -15.15 23.48
CA ASP A 3 3.96 -14.85 22.91
C ASP A 3 4.12 -13.66 21.96
N ARG A 4 4.09 -13.90 20.66
CA ARG A 4 4.16 -12.82 19.66
C ARG A 4 2.82 -12.09 19.74
N PRO A 5 2.78 -10.80 20.11
CA PRO A 5 1.52 -10.09 20.26
C PRO A 5 0.68 -10.25 19.00
N LEU A 6 -0.59 -10.62 19.21
CA LEU A 6 -1.56 -10.74 18.13
C LEU A 6 -1.75 -9.37 17.46
N PRO A 7 -2.00 -9.34 16.14
CA PRO A 7 -2.23 -8.07 15.46
C PRO A 7 -3.52 -7.44 16.00
N THR A 8 -3.45 -6.18 16.43
CA THR A 8 -4.63 -5.42 16.85
C THR A 8 -5.46 -5.00 15.63
N HIS A 9 -4.80 -4.73 14.51
CA HIS A 9 -5.45 -4.29 13.27
C HIS A 9 -4.94 -5.11 12.08
N VAL A 10 -5.84 -5.48 11.16
CA VAL A 10 -5.50 -6.19 9.93
C VAL A 10 -5.94 -5.34 8.74
N VAL A 11 -5.01 -5.08 7.84
CA VAL A 11 -5.20 -4.28 6.63
C VAL A 11 -5.00 -5.18 5.41
N GLN A 12 -6.04 -5.33 4.62
CA GLN A 12 -6.02 -6.08 3.38
C GLN A 12 -5.49 -5.20 2.25
N ILE A 13 -4.66 -5.77 1.37
CA ILE A 13 -4.13 -5.04 0.23
C ILE A 13 -4.66 -5.64 -1.08
N ASN A 14 -5.37 -4.81 -1.81
CA ASN A 14 -5.80 -5.06 -3.17
C ASN A 14 -4.89 -4.26 -4.12
N THR A 15 -4.62 -4.79 -5.32
CA THR A 15 -3.96 -4.00 -6.39
C THR A 15 -4.92 -3.67 -7.52
N ASP A 16 -6.14 -4.21 -7.43
CA ASP A 16 -7.13 -4.19 -8.49
C ASP A 16 -8.34 -3.43 -7.96
N GLY A 17 -8.67 -2.30 -8.59
CA GLY A 17 -9.82 -1.47 -8.21
C GLY A 17 -9.48 -0.13 -7.59
N VAL A 18 -10.50 0.51 -6.99
CA VAL A 18 -10.42 1.86 -6.41
C VAL A 18 -10.00 1.86 -4.93
N ASP A 19 -10.14 0.74 -4.22
CA ASP A 19 -9.84 0.62 -2.79
C ASP A 19 -8.69 -0.37 -2.58
N LEU A 20 -7.46 0.15 -2.68
CA LEU A 20 -6.26 -0.67 -2.63
C LEU A 20 -5.88 -1.10 -1.21
N PHE A 21 -6.33 -0.38 -0.18
CA PHE A 21 -6.22 -0.78 1.23
C PHE A 21 -7.60 -0.88 1.86
N GLN A 22 -7.86 -1.97 2.59
CA GLN A 22 -9.08 -2.15 3.36
C GLN A 22 -8.78 -2.55 4.81
N PRO A 23 -9.13 -1.70 5.80
CA PRO A 23 -9.65 -0.34 5.65
C PRO A 23 -8.62 0.61 5.00
N HIS A 24 -9.07 1.79 4.54
CA HIS A 24 -8.21 2.78 3.85
C HIS A 24 -7.27 3.56 4.79
N TRP A 25 -7.52 3.51 6.10
CA TRP A 25 -6.69 4.03 7.19
C TRP A 25 -7.13 3.35 8.48
N VAL A 26 -6.34 3.47 9.55
CA VAL A 26 -6.68 2.97 10.89
C VAL A 26 -6.28 3.99 11.96
N ASN A 27 -7.04 4.04 13.05
CA ASN A 27 -6.59 4.67 14.29
C ASN A 27 -6.09 3.57 15.24
N ALA A 28 -4.91 3.76 15.80
CA ALA A 28 -4.23 2.76 16.62
C ALA A 28 -3.43 3.42 17.75
N ALA A 29 -3.40 2.75 18.89
CA ALA A 29 -2.66 3.19 20.07
C ALA A 29 -1.18 2.78 19.98
N ARG A 30 -0.32 3.44 20.77
CA ARG A 30 1.08 3.02 20.91
C ARG A 30 1.14 1.58 21.40
N GLY A 31 1.92 0.74 20.73
CA GLY A 31 2.06 -0.68 21.02
C GLY A 31 1.11 -1.58 20.22
N ASP A 32 0.10 -1.01 19.54
CA ASP A 32 -0.72 -1.78 18.60
C ASP A 32 0.13 -2.32 17.45
N VAL A 33 -0.29 -3.48 16.94
CA VAL A 33 0.33 -4.10 15.76
C VAL A 33 -0.62 -4.01 14.58
N ILE A 34 -0.20 -3.29 13.54
CA ILE A 34 -0.87 -3.23 12.24
C ILE A 34 -0.29 -4.34 11.37
N ARG A 35 -1.14 -5.26 10.92
CA ARG A 35 -0.77 -6.34 10.01
C ARG A 35 -1.28 -6.06 8.61
N PHE A 36 -0.36 -5.85 7.68
CA PHE A 36 -0.65 -5.81 6.26
C PHE A 36 -0.66 -7.23 5.69
N ALA A 37 -1.78 -7.63 5.09
CA ALA A 37 -1.95 -8.92 4.43
C ALA A 37 -1.71 -8.76 2.92
N LEU A 38 -0.66 -9.40 2.42
CA LEU A 38 -0.19 -9.26 1.04
C LEU A 38 -0.74 -10.33 0.08
N HIS A 39 -1.44 -11.37 0.55
CA HIS A 39 -2.14 -12.37 -0.27
C HIS A 39 -1.41 -12.88 -1.53
N GLY A 40 -0.16 -13.33 -1.38
CA GLY A 40 0.64 -13.83 -2.51
C GLY A 40 1.10 -12.77 -3.51
N ARG A 41 0.98 -11.48 -3.16
CA ARG A 41 1.43 -10.38 -4.01
C ARG A 41 2.90 -10.04 -3.73
N LYS A 42 3.66 -9.86 -4.80
CA LYS A 42 5.04 -9.34 -4.73
C LYS A 42 5.04 -7.82 -4.53
N LEU A 43 4.61 -7.38 -3.36
CA LEU A 43 4.53 -5.98 -2.95
C LEU A 43 5.34 -5.80 -1.66
N ALA A 44 5.93 -4.62 -1.48
CA ALA A 44 6.48 -4.18 -0.21
C ALA A 44 5.75 -2.94 0.32
N ILE A 45 5.68 -2.83 1.65
CA ILE A 45 5.16 -1.66 2.35
C ILE A 45 6.34 -0.90 2.95
N VAL A 46 6.39 0.40 2.62
CA VAL A 46 7.49 1.28 3.01
C VAL A 46 6.89 2.52 3.66
N GLN A 47 7.49 2.94 4.77
CA GLN A 47 7.08 4.16 5.45
C GLN A 47 7.70 5.39 4.78
N SER A 48 6.90 6.44 4.68
CA SER A 48 7.21 7.71 4.02
C SER A 48 6.86 8.89 4.93
N THR A 49 7.04 10.10 4.42
CA THR A 49 6.55 11.32 5.05
C THR A 49 5.27 11.79 4.36
N GLY A 50 4.54 12.70 5.01
CA GLY A 50 3.34 13.27 4.41
C GLY A 50 3.63 14.13 3.17
N GLU A 51 4.80 14.76 3.16
CA GLU A 51 5.27 15.68 2.11
C GLU A 51 5.84 14.94 0.89
N ASP A 52 6.55 13.83 1.13
CA ASP A 52 7.16 13.01 0.07
C ASP A 52 6.69 11.55 0.20
N PRO A 53 5.48 11.24 -0.28
CA PRO A 53 4.85 9.93 -0.11
C PRO A 53 5.49 8.83 -0.96
N CYS A 54 6.48 9.18 -1.79
CA CYS A 54 7.15 8.29 -2.73
C CYS A 54 8.61 8.04 -2.36
N ARG A 55 9.02 8.48 -1.18
CA ARG A 55 10.38 8.34 -0.70
C ARG A 55 10.38 7.62 0.65
N PRO A 56 11.25 6.61 0.83
CA PRO A 56 11.41 5.98 2.13
C PRO A 56 11.92 7.02 3.14
N ASN A 57 11.31 7.05 4.33
CA ASN A 57 11.81 7.87 5.44
C ASN A 57 12.88 7.13 6.29
N GLY A 58 13.18 5.87 5.94
CA GLY A 58 14.18 5.03 6.61
C GLY A 58 13.70 4.35 7.90
N GLN A 59 12.46 4.54 8.33
CA GLN A 59 11.94 3.99 9.59
C GLN A 59 11.40 2.57 9.45
N PHE A 60 10.70 2.28 8.35
CA PHE A 60 10.12 0.97 8.10
C PHE A 60 10.12 0.64 6.61
N ASP A 61 10.63 -0.54 6.28
CA ASP A 61 10.72 -1.04 4.91
C ASP A 61 10.62 -2.57 4.88
N SER A 62 9.53 -3.08 4.34
CA SER A 62 9.28 -4.51 4.27
C SER A 62 9.97 -5.21 3.10
N ARG A 63 10.70 -4.51 2.21
CA ARG A 63 11.44 -5.14 1.10
C ARG A 63 12.48 -6.14 1.61
N SER A 64 13.05 -5.86 2.79
CA SER A 64 13.97 -6.76 3.50
C SER A 64 13.34 -8.11 3.89
N GLN A 65 12.00 -8.18 3.98
CA GLN A 65 11.28 -9.40 4.37
C GLN A 65 11.03 -10.35 3.17
N GLY A 66 11.37 -9.91 1.96
CA GLY A 66 11.21 -10.70 0.74
C GLY A 66 9.78 -10.68 0.17
N HIS A 67 9.68 -11.02 -1.11
CA HIS A 67 8.39 -11.19 -1.80
C HIS A 67 8.08 -12.68 -1.94
N SER A 68 6.82 -13.08 -1.75
CA SER A 68 6.39 -14.47 -1.86
C SER A 68 5.04 -14.54 -2.58
N ASP A 69 4.86 -15.62 -3.34
CA ASP A 69 3.60 -15.96 -4.03
C ASP A 69 2.58 -16.62 -3.08
N ARG A 70 2.88 -16.67 -1.78
CA ARG A 70 2.01 -17.11 -0.68
C ARG A 70 1.56 -15.93 0.17
N ASP A 71 0.55 -16.11 1.01
CA ASP A 71 0.13 -15.09 1.97
C ASP A 71 1.29 -14.68 2.89
N VAL A 72 1.77 -13.45 2.69
CA VAL A 72 2.77 -12.81 3.54
C VAL A 72 2.07 -11.78 4.40
N TYR A 73 2.48 -11.72 5.66
CA TYR A 73 2.04 -10.71 6.60
C TYR A 73 3.23 -9.84 6.99
N VAL A 74 3.04 -8.54 6.85
CA VAL A 74 3.99 -7.53 7.27
C VAL A 74 3.41 -6.83 8.50
N ASN A 75 4.14 -6.85 9.62
CA ASN A 75 3.69 -6.24 10.86
C ASN A 75 4.45 -4.93 11.11
N TYR A 76 3.69 -3.87 11.41
CA TYR A 76 4.19 -2.60 11.90
C TYR A 76 3.70 -2.39 13.34
N THR A 77 4.61 -2.09 14.25
CA THR A 77 4.26 -1.73 15.63
C THR A 77 4.17 -0.22 15.75
N VAL A 78 3.04 0.28 16.25
CA VAL A 78 2.78 1.71 16.37
C VAL A 78 3.65 2.31 17.49
N GLY A 79 4.59 3.17 17.11
CA GLY A 79 5.44 3.91 18.06
C GLY A 79 4.84 5.26 18.48
N ASP A 80 4.15 5.92 17.55
CA ASP A 80 3.67 7.29 17.68
C ASP A 80 2.18 7.41 17.38
N LEU A 81 1.53 8.39 18.04
CA LEU A 81 0.11 8.69 17.83
C LEU A 81 -0.13 9.70 16.70
N GLY A 82 0.93 10.24 16.11
CA GLY A 82 0.84 11.14 14.97
C GLY A 82 0.60 10.38 13.64
N PRO A 83 0.21 11.11 12.58
CA PRO A 83 0.01 10.52 11.26
C PRO A 83 1.27 9.80 10.76
N THR A 84 1.13 8.52 10.45
CA THR A 84 2.19 7.70 9.89
C THR A 84 1.82 7.25 8.49
N PHE A 85 2.67 7.57 7.52
CA PHE A 85 2.42 7.39 6.10
C PHE A 85 3.13 6.18 5.55
N PHE A 86 2.42 5.38 4.78
CA PHE A 86 2.94 4.21 4.10
C PHE A 86 2.60 4.26 2.62
N TYR A 87 3.48 3.70 1.81
CA TYR A 87 3.22 3.44 0.41
C TYR A 87 3.64 2.04 0.01
N GLY A 88 3.01 1.55 -1.05
CA GLY A 88 3.31 0.26 -1.66
C GLY A 88 4.32 0.38 -2.81
N ILE A 89 5.24 -0.56 -2.89
CA ILE A 89 6.16 -0.77 -4.02
C ILE A 89 5.95 -2.16 -4.61
N LEU A 90 5.45 -2.24 -5.84
CA LEU A 90 5.33 -3.51 -6.54
C LEU A 90 6.72 -4.01 -6.97
N ALA A 91 6.98 -5.31 -6.89
CA ALA A 91 8.30 -5.88 -7.17
C ALA A 91 8.69 -5.80 -8.65
N ASP A 92 7.72 -5.77 -9.56
CA ASP A 92 7.88 -5.53 -10.99
C ASP A 92 8.01 -4.04 -11.35
N GLU A 93 7.67 -3.15 -10.42
CA GLU A 93 7.90 -1.71 -10.49
C GLU A 93 8.76 -1.20 -9.31
N PRO A 94 10.00 -1.70 -9.15
CA PRO A 94 10.82 -1.44 -7.95
C PRO A 94 11.28 0.03 -7.81
N GLN A 95 11.16 0.83 -8.87
CA GLN A 95 11.32 2.29 -8.83
C GLN A 95 9.99 3.05 -8.91
N GLY A 96 8.88 2.34 -9.12
CA GLY A 96 7.54 2.90 -9.15
C GLY A 96 7.07 3.18 -7.74
N CYS A 97 7.00 4.45 -7.36
CA CYS A 97 6.03 4.84 -6.37
C CYS A 97 4.65 4.62 -6.97
N HIS A 98 4.02 3.50 -6.62
CA HIS A 98 2.68 3.23 -7.11
C HIS A 98 1.73 4.19 -6.37
N ALA A 99 1.51 5.37 -6.97
CA ALA A 99 0.91 6.52 -6.28
C ALA A 99 -0.45 6.21 -5.65
N GLY A 100 -1.16 5.17 -6.11
CA GLY A 100 -2.43 4.73 -5.57
C GLY A 100 -2.34 3.82 -4.34
N LEU A 101 -1.20 3.16 -4.10
CA LEU A 101 -0.98 2.33 -2.91
C LEU A 101 -0.48 3.23 -1.77
N ARG A 102 -1.38 4.03 -1.19
CA ARG A 102 -1.09 4.85 -0.01
C ARG A 102 -1.94 4.41 1.16
N PHE A 103 -1.34 4.40 2.34
CA PHE A 103 -2.03 4.08 3.58
C PHE A 103 -1.58 5.00 4.72
N ILE A 104 -2.48 5.29 5.66
CA ILE A 104 -2.20 6.15 6.81
C ILE A 104 -2.66 5.47 8.10
N VAL A 105 -1.79 5.48 9.10
CA VAL A 105 -2.14 5.21 10.50
C VAL A 105 -2.29 6.55 11.21
N ASN A 106 -3.33 6.68 12.04
CA ASN A 106 -3.66 7.88 12.82
C ASN A 106 -3.78 9.15 11.95
N PRO A 107 -4.65 9.19 10.92
CA PRO A 107 -4.71 10.29 9.96
C PRO A 107 -5.14 11.64 10.52
N GLY A 108 -5.79 11.69 11.70
CA GLY A 108 -6.47 12.92 12.14
C GLY A 108 -7.51 13.33 11.09
N ASP A 109 -7.37 14.54 10.55
CA ASP A 109 -8.29 15.08 9.53
C ASP A 109 -7.97 14.59 8.10
N ASP A 110 -6.82 13.92 7.87
CA ASP A 110 -6.34 13.49 6.54
C ASP A 110 -6.99 12.18 6.03
N ILE A 111 -8.19 11.84 6.48
CA ILE A 111 -8.85 10.54 6.20
C ILE A 111 -9.09 10.26 4.71
N GLN A 112 -9.20 11.29 3.87
CA GLN A 112 -9.50 11.12 2.44
C GLN A 112 -8.25 10.91 1.57
N ARG A 113 -7.07 11.26 2.08
CA ARG A 113 -5.83 11.27 1.29
C ARG A 113 -5.46 9.90 0.70
N PRO A 114 -5.61 8.77 1.42
CA PRO A 114 -5.35 7.43 0.88
C PRO A 114 -6.33 7.08 -0.24
N GLN A 115 -7.62 7.31 -0.01
CA GLN A 115 -8.68 6.92 -0.94
C GLN A 115 -8.65 7.72 -2.24
N GLN A 116 -8.39 9.03 -2.16
CA GLN A 116 -8.21 9.88 -3.35
C GLN A 116 -7.04 9.42 -4.22
N ALA A 117 -5.93 9.00 -3.59
CA ALA A 117 -4.78 8.50 -4.30
C ALA A 117 -5.09 7.19 -5.04
N SER A 118 -5.74 6.23 -4.39
CA SER A 118 -6.18 4.98 -5.01
C SER A 118 -7.15 5.22 -6.17
N GLN A 119 -8.13 6.10 -5.99
CA GLN A 119 -9.08 6.47 -7.05
C GLN A 119 -8.41 7.09 -8.27
N LYS A 120 -7.47 8.02 -8.06
CA LYS A 120 -6.73 8.67 -9.15
C LYS A 120 -5.97 7.64 -10.00
N THR A 121 -5.22 6.75 -9.36
CA THR A 121 -4.47 5.68 -10.06
C THR A 121 -5.39 4.71 -10.81
N TYR A 122 -6.55 4.38 -10.24
CA TYR A 122 -7.54 3.56 -10.93
C TYR A 122 -8.07 4.22 -12.21
N GLN A 123 -8.32 5.53 -12.22
CA GLN A 123 -8.77 6.23 -13.43
C GLN A 123 -7.69 6.34 -14.50
N GLU A 124 -6.43 6.59 -14.10
CA GLU A 124 -5.28 6.63 -15.02
C GLU A 124 -5.07 5.27 -15.71
N THR A 125 -5.11 4.18 -14.94
CA THR A 125 -5.01 2.83 -15.51
C THR A 125 -6.17 2.51 -16.45
N LYS A 126 -7.42 2.83 -16.08
CA LYS A 126 -8.60 2.59 -16.92
C LYS A 126 -8.59 3.39 -18.22
N SER A 127 -8.15 4.65 -18.19
CA SER A 127 -8.03 5.50 -19.37
C SER A 127 -6.93 5.03 -20.34
N SER A 128 -5.85 4.43 -19.82
CA SER A 128 -4.84 3.76 -20.65
C SER A 128 -5.42 2.60 -21.47
N TRP A 129 -6.28 1.76 -20.88
CA TRP A 129 -6.99 0.69 -21.60
C TRP A 129 -7.95 1.24 -22.68
N ASN A 130 -8.68 2.31 -22.38
CA ASN A 130 -9.62 2.92 -23.33
C ASN A 130 -8.90 3.56 -24.53
N THR A 131 -7.70 4.09 -24.33
CA THR A 131 -6.90 4.72 -25.40
C THR A 131 -6.15 3.67 -26.23
N THR A 132 -5.72 2.56 -25.60
CA THR A 132 -5.00 1.46 -26.26
C THR A 132 -5.94 0.46 -26.97
N GLY A 133 -7.24 0.47 -26.65
CA GLY A 133 -8.27 -0.28 -27.37
C GLY A 133 -8.48 0.14 -28.84
N SER A 134 -7.87 1.24 -29.27
CA SER A 134 -7.91 1.70 -30.68
C SER A 134 -6.68 1.28 -31.51
N ALA A 135 -5.68 0.61 -30.91
CA ALA A 135 -4.41 0.30 -31.58
C ALA A 135 -4.25 -1.17 -32.05
N TRP A 136 -5.23 -2.05 -31.82
CA TRP A 136 -5.19 -3.45 -32.30
C TRP A 136 -6.02 -3.67 -33.57
N ARG A 137 -5.79 -2.88 -34.62
CA ARG A 137 -6.15 -3.24 -36.01
C ARG A 137 -4.96 -3.02 -36.94
N ARG A 138 -4.16 -4.09 -37.08
CA ARG A 138 -3.01 -4.35 -37.97
C ARG A 138 -1.88 -4.81 -37.06
N ILE A 139 -1.69 -6.10 -36.82
CA ILE A 139 -1.00 -7.00 -37.75
C ILE A 139 -1.59 -8.41 -37.61
N ARG A 140 -2.29 -8.86 -38.66
CA ARG A 140 -2.24 -10.23 -39.15
C ARG A 140 -2.05 -10.11 -40.66
N ARG A 141 -0.82 -10.30 -41.12
CA ARG A 141 -0.55 -10.83 -42.46
C ARG A 141 -0.07 -12.25 -42.25
#